data_AF-A0A6L2M6G2-F1
#
_entry.id   AF-A0A6L2M6G2-F1
#
_cell.length_a   1.000
_cell.length_b   1.000
_cell.length_c   1.000
_cell.angle_alpha   90.00
_cell.angle_beta   90.00
_cell.angle_gamma   90.00
#
_symmetry.space_group_name_H-M   'P 1'
#
loop_
_entity.id
_entity.type
_entity.pdbx_description
1 polymer ?
#
loop_
_entity_poly.entity_id
_entity_poly.type
_entity_poly.pdbx_seq_one_letter_code
_entity_poly.pdbx_strand_id
1 'polypeptide(L)'
;METVFHISNIPKKYQVKYTSCYLQDSALSWWNSHKRKIETDAAYAMTWNALMKLTTEDKCKLHHHGPCPVRCGNCKKVSREVRQRREAAEKAFEASKDKDETIKSLEELRFLALSTKDLSDDDAYWIERKKAQIKAKLRAEIPMEPNNEDDSDE
;
A
#
# COMPACT_ATOMS: atom_id res chain seq x y z
N MET A 1 -3.68 -27.36 -18.10
CA MET A 1 -2.74 -28.17 -17.29
C MET A 1 -3.39 -28.75 -16.06
N GLU A 2 -4.28 -28.04 -15.35
CA GLU A 2 -4.96 -28.60 -14.16
C GLU A 2 -5.71 -29.91 -14.43
N THR A 3 -6.49 -29.96 -15.52
CA THR A 3 -7.17 -31.20 -15.95
C THR A 3 -6.19 -32.35 -16.23
N VAL A 4 -5.04 -32.06 -16.83
CA VAL A 4 -3.98 -33.04 -17.11
C VAL A 4 -3.39 -33.58 -15.81
N PHE A 5 -3.20 -32.73 -14.78
CA PHE A 5 -2.73 -33.20 -13.48
C PHE A 5 -3.71 -34.15 -12.80
N HIS A 6 -5.01 -33.88 -12.93
CA HIS A 6 -6.06 -34.73 -12.37
C HIS A 6 -6.16 -36.07 -13.12
N ILE A 7 -6.15 -36.05 -14.45
CA ILE A 7 -6.24 -37.27 -15.27
C ILE A 7 -5.00 -38.16 -15.07
N SER A 8 -3.81 -37.57 -15.06
CA SER A 8 -2.54 -38.32 -14.94
C SER A 8 -2.12 -38.58 -13.48
N ASN A 9 -2.97 -38.25 -12.50
CA ASN A 9 -2.71 -38.39 -11.06
C ASN A 9 -1.34 -37.83 -10.63
N ILE A 10 -0.97 -36.64 -11.11
CA ILE A 10 0.35 -36.05 -10.85
C ILE A 10 0.37 -35.44 -9.44
N PRO A 11 1.25 -35.91 -8.53
CA PRO A 11 1.37 -35.35 -7.19
C PRO A 11 1.79 -33.87 -7.23
N LYS A 12 1.24 -33.05 -6.32
CA LYS A 12 1.50 -31.59 -6.25
C LYS A 12 2.99 -31.24 -6.31
N LYS A 13 3.84 -32.00 -5.63
CA LYS A 13 5.30 -31.82 -5.59
C LYS A 13 6.01 -31.96 -6.95
N TYR A 14 5.37 -32.58 -7.94
CA TYR A 14 5.92 -32.76 -9.29
C TYR A 14 5.24 -31.90 -10.35
N GLN A 15 4.14 -31.21 -10.03
CA GLN A 15 3.35 -30.45 -11.00
C GLN A 15 4.18 -29.36 -11.69
N VAL A 16 4.94 -28.57 -10.91
CA VAL A 16 5.79 -27.49 -11.46
C VAL A 16 6.90 -28.05 -12.35
N LYS A 17 7.56 -29.13 -11.90
CA LYS A 17 8.60 -29.82 -12.69
C LYS A 17 8.04 -30.33 -14.01
N TYR A 18 6.90 -31.02 -13.96
CA TYR A 18 6.19 -31.51 -15.14
C TYR A 18 5.82 -30.37 -16.10
N THR A 19 5.22 -29.29 -15.61
CA THR A 19 4.85 -28.15 -16.48
C THR A 19 6.03 -27.42 -17.08
N SER A 20 7.17 -27.37 -16.37
CA SER A 20 8.35 -26.68 -16.87
C SER A 20 8.88 -27.28 -18.17
N CYS A 21 8.66 -28.58 -18.38
CA CYS A 21 9.02 -29.29 -19.60
C CYS A 21 8.17 -28.89 -20.82
N TYR A 22 6.99 -28.31 -20.59
CA TYR A 22 6.07 -27.86 -21.66
C TYR A 22 6.17 -26.37 -21.95
N LEU A 23 7.01 -25.62 -21.23
CA LEU A 23 7.21 -24.20 -21.49
C LEU A 23 8.00 -24.01 -22.80
N GLN A 24 7.58 -23.03 -23.60
CA GLN A 24 8.19 -22.70 -24.90
C GLN A 24 8.60 -21.23 -24.95
N ASP A 25 9.57 -20.93 -25.82
CA ASP A 25 10.05 -19.58 -26.18
C ASP A 25 10.24 -18.64 -24.98
N SER A 26 9.47 -17.55 -24.93
CA SER A 26 9.53 -16.52 -23.91
C SER A 26 9.13 -17.03 -22.53
N ALA A 27 8.23 -18.03 -22.45
CA ALA A 27 7.84 -18.63 -21.19
C ALA A 27 8.95 -19.51 -20.61
N LEU A 28 9.67 -20.25 -21.45
CA LEU A 28 10.84 -21.04 -21.04
C LEU A 28 11.98 -20.12 -20.59
N SER A 29 12.24 -19.05 -21.35
CA SER A 29 13.25 -18.05 -21.02
C SER A 29 12.96 -17.32 -19.71
N TRP A 30 11.69 -16.95 -19.47
CA TRP A 30 11.24 -16.40 -18.20
C TRP A 30 11.44 -17.40 -17.04
N TRP A 31 11.04 -18.66 -17.20
CA TRP A 31 11.18 -19.69 -16.17
C TRP A 31 12.65 -19.93 -15.79
N ASN A 32 13.54 -19.99 -16.77
CA ASN A 32 14.98 -20.13 -16.52
C ASN A 32 15.56 -18.92 -15.79
N SER A 33 15.11 -17.71 -16.10
CA SER A 33 15.50 -16.51 -15.35
C SER A 33 14.97 -16.51 -13.92
N HIS A 34 13.72 -16.92 -13.71
CA HIS A 34 13.10 -17.00 -12.38
C HIS A 34 13.80 -18.05 -11.51
N LYS A 35 14.00 -19.26 -12.04
CA LYS A 35 14.73 -20.35 -11.38
C LYS A 35 16.16 -19.96 -10.97
N ARG A 36 16.86 -19.13 -11.75
CA ARG A 36 18.17 -18.58 -11.36
C ARG A 36 18.11 -17.62 -10.16
N LYS A 37 16.98 -16.94 -9.94
CA LYS A 37 16.83 -15.95 -8.86
C LYS A 37 16.45 -16.56 -7.52
N ILE A 38 15.65 -17.63 -7.53
CA ILE A 38 15.12 -18.27 -6.32
C ILE A 38 15.75 -19.64 -6.05
N GLU A 39 16.76 -20.02 -6.84
CA GLU A 39 17.42 -21.33 -6.83
C GLU A 39 16.51 -22.50 -7.27
N THR A 40 17.15 -23.57 -7.74
CA THR A 40 16.45 -24.71 -8.38
C THR A 40 15.53 -25.45 -7.41
N ASP A 41 15.99 -25.67 -6.17
CA ASP A 41 15.23 -26.44 -5.18
C ASP A 41 14.00 -25.67 -4.69
N ALA A 42 14.15 -24.38 -4.39
CA ALA A 42 13.00 -23.54 -4.03
C ALA A 42 12.05 -23.34 -5.21
N ALA A 43 12.57 -23.26 -6.44
CA ALA A 43 11.74 -23.17 -7.64
C ALA A 43 10.86 -24.40 -7.85
N TYR A 44 11.38 -25.62 -7.60
CA TYR A 44 10.57 -26.84 -7.73
C TYR A 44 9.73 -27.16 -6.48
N ALA A 45 10.04 -26.58 -5.33
CA ALA A 45 9.22 -26.69 -4.12
C ALA A 45 7.93 -25.85 -4.18
N MET A 46 7.84 -24.87 -5.09
CA MET A 46 6.64 -24.03 -5.20
C MET A 46 5.41 -24.82 -5.70
N THR A 47 4.21 -24.33 -5.37
CA THR A 47 2.97 -24.92 -5.88
C THR A 47 2.65 -24.43 -7.29
N TRP A 48 1.88 -25.22 -8.05
CA TRP A 48 1.34 -24.80 -9.35
C TRP A 48 0.57 -23.48 -9.27
N ASN A 49 -0.24 -23.28 -8.22
CA ASN A 49 -0.98 -22.04 -7.99
C ASN A 49 -0.04 -20.83 -7.80
N ALA A 50 1.06 -21.00 -7.06
CA ALA A 50 2.07 -19.96 -6.90
C ALA A 50 2.73 -19.62 -8.25
N LEU A 51 3.06 -20.64 -9.07
CA LEU A 51 3.58 -20.43 -10.43
C LEU A 51 2.58 -19.69 -11.33
N MET A 52 1.30 -20.04 -11.28
CA MET A 52 0.25 -19.35 -12.04
C MET A 52 0.04 -17.91 -11.58
N LYS A 53 0.13 -17.65 -10.27
CA LYS A 53 0.10 -16.29 -9.73
C LYS A 53 1.30 -15.47 -10.21
N LEU A 54 2.50 -16.05 -10.17
CA LEU A 54 3.71 -15.39 -10.68
C LEU A 54 3.61 -15.05 -12.17
N THR A 55 3.18 -16.00 -13.01
CA THR A 55 3.03 -15.78 -14.47
C THR A 55 1.92 -14.78 -14.80
N THR A 56 0.84 -14.72 -14.03
CA THR A 56 -0.26 -13.75 -14.22
C THR A 56 0.11 -12.33 -13.77
N GLU A 57 0.98 -12.20 -12.77
CA GLU A 57 1.55 -10.92 -12.36
C GLU A 57 2.68 -10.46 -13.29
N ASP A 58 3.42 -11.38 -13.91
CA ASP A 58 4.57 -11.11 -14.79
C ASP A 58 4.29 -11.31 -16.29
N LYS A 59 3.03 -11.27 -16.74
CA LYS A 59 2.66 -11.49 -18.17
C LYS A 59 3.52 -10.69 -19.16
N CYS A 60 3.94 -9.48 -18.82
CA CYS A 60 4.81 -8.66 -19.66
C CYS A 60 6.14 -9.37 -20.00
N LYS A 61 6.76 -10.06 -19.03
CA LYS A 61 8.04 -10.77 -19.22
C LYS A 61 7.90 -12.02 -20.11
N LEU A 62 6.66 -12.52 -20.28
CA LEU A 62 6.36 -13.61 -21.21
C LEU A 62 6.21 -13.13 -22.66
N HIS A 63 6.09 -11.81 -22.91
CA HIS A 63 5.90 -11.27 -24.25
C HIS A 63 7.12 -10.51 -24.79
N HIS A 64 7.99 -10.00 -23.92
CA HIS A 64 9.20 -9.28 -24.35
C HIS A 64 10.36 -9.45 -23.36
N HIS A 65 11.59 -9.44 -23.88
CA HIS A 65 12.81 -9.38 -23.10
C HIS A 65 13.22 -7.91 -22.91
N GLY A 66 13.11 -7.39 -21.68
CA GLY A 66 13.44 -5.99 -21.34
C GLY A 66 12.30 -5.25 -20.62
N PRO A 67 12.48 -3.96 -20.29
CA PRO A 67 11.44 -3.13 -19.67
C PRO A 67 10.17 -3.11 -20.53
N CYS A 68 9.03 -3.34 -19.91
CA CYS A 68 7.75 -3.25 -20.59
C CYS A 68 7.47 -1.79 -20.98
N PRO A 69 7.11 -1.49 -22.24
CA PRO A 69 6.63 -0.16 -22.59
C PRO A 69 5.40 0.19 -21.74
N VAL A 70 5.20 1.48 -21.48
CA VAL A 70 4.17 1.99 -20.53
C VAL A 70 2.76 1.49 -20.88
N ARG A 71 2.47 1.22 -22.16
CA ARG A 71 1.28 0.51 -22.63
C ARG A 71 1.68 -0.61 -23.57
N CYS A 72 1.76 -1.83 -23.07
CA CYS A 72 1.98 -3.00 -23.92
C CYS A 72 0.63 -3.50 -24.46
N GLY A 73 0.45 -3.44 -25.77
CA GLY A 73 -0.81 -3.82 -26.45
C GLY A 73 -1.19 -5.29 -26.27
N ASN A 74 -0.19 -6.17 -26.13
CA ASN A 74 -0.40 -7.62 -26.00
C ASN A 74 -0.80 -8.05 -24.58
N CYS A 75 -0.23 -7.39 -23.56
CA CYS A 75 -0.52 -7.67 -22.16
C CYS A 75 -1.66 -6.80 -21.60
N LYS A 76 -2.10 -5.77 -22.35
CA LYS A 76 -3.12 -4.77 -21.98
C LYS A 76 -2.93 -4.15 -20.58
N LYS A 77 -1.70 -4.18 -20.05
CA LYS A 77 -1.35 -3.73 -18.69
C LYS A 77 -0.21 -2.72 -18.75
N VAL A 78 -0.23 -1.79 -17.80
CA VAL A 78 0.88 -0.88 -17.51
C VAL A 78 2.01 -1.66 -16.84
N SER A 79 3.26 -1.29 -17.09
CA SER A 79 4.41 -2.00 -16.51
C SER A 79 4.33 -2.02 -14.98
N ARG A 80 4.73 -3.15 -14.36
CA ARG A 80 4.76 -3.32 -12.90
C ARG A 80 5.51 -2.19 -12.20
N GLU A 81 6.61 -1.77 -12.79
CA GLU A 81 7.47 -0.68 -12.30
C GLU A 81 6.74 0.66 -12.27
N VAL A 82 5.97 1.00 -13.31
CA VAL A 82 5.17 2.24 -13.34
C VAL A 82 4.03 2.17 -12.32
N ARG A 83 3.36 1.01 -12.17
CA ARG A 83 2.34 0.82 -11.13
C ARG A 83 2.93 1.02 -9.73
N GLN A 84 4.07 0.38 -9.44
CA GLN A 84 4.76 0.53 -8.15
C GLN A 84 5.18 1.97 -7.88
N ARG A 85 5.71 2.68 -8.89
CA ARG A 85 6.03 4.12 -8.76
C ARG A 85 4.80 4.96 -8.45
N ARG A 86 3.66 4.68 -9.09
CA ARG A 86 2.39 5.37 -8.82
C ARG A 86 1.89 5.11 -7.40
N GLU A 87 1.86 3.84 -6.98
CA GLU A 87 1.46 3.45 -5.62
C GLU A 87 2.37 4.09 -4.56
N ALA A 88 3.68 4.15 -4.82
CA ALA A 88 4.63 4.82 -3.93
C ALA A 88 4.40 6.33 -3.87
N ALA A 89 4.11 6.98 -5.01
CA ALA A 89 3.80 8.41 -5.06
C ALA A 89 2.48 8.73 -4.33
N GLU A 90 1.45 7.91 -4.49
CA GLU A 90 0.17 8.05 -3.81
C GLU A 90 0.32 7.88 -2.28
N LYS A 91 1.08 6.87 -1.85
CA LYS A 91 1.41 6.69 -0.43
C LYS A 91 2.21 7.87 0.13
N ALA A 92 3.15 8.43 -0.65
CA ALA A 92 3.93 9.60 -0.24
C ALA A 92 3.07 10.87 -0.14
N PHE A 93 2.05 11.00 -1.00
CA PHE A 93 1.09 12.10 -0.94
C PHE A 93 0.21 12.00 0.31
N GLU A 94 -0.36 10.82 0.59
CA GLU A 94 -1.20 10.64 1.79
C GLU A 94 -0.38 10.87 3.07
N ALA A 95 0.85 10.35 3.13
CA ALA A 95 1.76 10.61 4.25
C ALA A 95 2.16 12.10 4.38
N SER A 96 2.08 12.88 3.30
CA SER A 96 2.27 14.33 3.36
C SER A 96 1.03 15.03 3.92
N LYS A 97 -0.18 14.57 3.56
CA LYS A 97 -1.44 15.10 4.08
C LYS A 97 -1.56 14.93 5.60
N ASP A 98 -1.19 13.77 6.15
CA ASP A 98 -1.19 13.54 7.60
C ASP A 98 -0.23 14.51 8.34
N LYS A 99 0.92 14.81 7.72
CA LYS A 99 1.88 15.79 8.26
C LYS A 99 1.34 17.21 8.17
N ASP A 100 0.69 17.58 7.07
CA ASP A 100 0.07 18.90 6.91
C ASP A 100 -1.04 19.12 7.95
N GLU A 101 -1.83 18.08 8.25
CA GLU A 101 -2.82 18.11 9.33
C GLU A 101 -2.18 18.26 10.72
N THR A 102 -1.06 17.58 10.95
CA THR A 102 -0.27 17.71 12.19
C THR A 102 0.27 19.13 12.34
N ILE A 103 0.86 19.70 11.28
CA ILE A 103 1.38 21.07 11.26
C ILE A 103 0.27 22.05 11.56
N LYS A 104 -0.88 21.93 10.89
CA LYS A 104 -2.07 22.76 11.15
C LYS A 104 -2.52 22.69 12.61
N SER A 105 -2.54 21.50 13.21
CA SER A 105 -2.91 21.33 14.62
C SER A 105 -1.93 22.01 15.56
N LEU A 106 -0.62 21.92 15.29
CA LEU A 106 0.41 22.62 16.06
C LEU A 106 0.29 24.14 15.93
N GLU A 107 -0.03 24.65 14.74
CA GLU A 107 -0.28 26.07 14.50
C GLU A 107 -1.52 26.57 15.25
N GLU A 108 -2.61 25.79 15.27
CA GLU A 108 -3.81 26.08 16.07
C GLU A 108 -3.47 26.15 17.57
N LEU A 109 -2.69 25.20 18.10
CA LEU A 109 -2.23 25.23 19.50
C LEU A 109 -1.31 26.42 19.80
N ARG A 110 -0.38 26.74 18.90
CA ARG A 110 0.50 27.91 19.02
C ARG A 110 -0.31 29.20 19.02
N PHE A 111 -1.37 29.28 18.20
CA PHE A 111 -2.30 30.40 18.17
C PHE A 111 -3.06 30.55 19.49
N LEU A 112 -3.50 29.45 20.10
CA LEU A 112 -4.17 29.47 21.41
C LEU A 112 -3.25 29.99 22.53
N ALA A 113 -1.95 29.67 22.47
CA ALA A 113 -0.95 30.05 23.48
C ALA A 113 -0.50 31.52 23.41
N LEU A 114 -0.83 32.27 22.35
CA LEU A 114 -0.44 33.67 22.21
C LEU A 114 -1.04 34.56 23.31
N SER A 115 -0.20 35.37 23.97
CA SER A 115 -0.65 36.40 24.92
C SER A 115 -1.35 37.54 24.18
N THR A 116 -2.44 38.04 24.74
CA THR A 116 -3.19 39.20 24.22
C THR A 116 -3.04 40.46 25.09
N LYS A 117 -2.22 40.39 26.15
CA LYS A 117 -2.10 41.45 27.15
C LYS A 117 -1.51 42.76 26.63
N ASP A 118 -0.70 42.68 25.57
CA ASP A 118 0.00 43.83 24.97
C ASP A 118 -0.72 44.37 23.72
N LEU A 119 -1.94 43.89 23.44
CA LEU A 119 -2.74 44.27 22.28
C LEU A 119 -3.82 45.29 22.66
N SER A 120 -4.34 46.02 21.66
CA SER A 120 -5.51 46.87 21.87
C SER A 120 -6.74 46.02 22.24
N ASP A 121 -7.70 46.60 22.95
CA ASP A 121 -8.92 45.89 23.37
C ASP A 121 -9.70 45.32 22.17
N ASP A 122 -9.73 46.05 21.05
CA ASP A 122 -10.41 45.62 19.82
C ASP A 122 -9.70 44.40 19.18
N ASP A 123 -8.36 44.41 19.10
CA ASP A 123 -7.59 43.31 18.54
C ASP A 123 -7.64 42.06 19.44
N ALA A 124 -7.52 42.27 20.76
CA ALA A 124 -7.66 41.22 21.76
C ALA A 124 -9.02 40.53 21.66
N TYR A 125 -10.10 41.30 21.45
CA TYR A 125 -11.46 40.75 21.27
C TYR A 125 -11.55 39.78 20.08
N TRP A 126 -11.04 40.16 18.90
CA TRP A 126 -11.12 39.31 17.71
C TRP A 126 -10.27 38.05 17.84
N ILE A 127 -9.09 38.17 18.45
CA ILE A 127 -8.20 37.04 18.71
C ILE A 127 -8.85 36.05 19.69
N GLU A 128 -9.38 36.52 20.83
CA GLU A 128 -10.04 35.65 21.80
C GLU A 128 -11.29 34.97 21.23
N ARG A 129 -12.05 35.68 20.40
CA ARG A 129 -13.18 35.08 19.66
C ARG A 129 -12.72 33.96 18.72
N LYS A 130 -11.60 34.13 18.02
CA LYS A 130 -11.03 33.09 17.15
C LYS A 130 -10.47 31.91 17.95
N LYS A 131 -9.80 32.16 19.07
CA LYS A 131 -9.35 31.12 19.99
C LYS A 131 -10.52 30.28 20.51
N ALA A 132 -11.66 30.91 20.85
CA ALA A 132 -12.86 30.20 21.27
C ALA A 132 -13.41 29.27 20.17
N GLN A 133 -13.42 29.71 18.91
CA GLN A 133 -13.83 28.87 17.77
C GLN A 133 -12.92 27.65 17.59
N ILE A 134 -11.60 27.82 17.67
CA ILE A 134 -10.62 26.73 17.56
C ILE A 134 -10.79 25.76 18.74
N LYS A 135 -10.93 26.26 19.98
CA LYS A 135 -11.16 25.42 21.16
C LYS A 135 -12.44 24.59 21.05
N ALA A 136 -13.52 25.16 20.52
CA ALA A 136 -14.78 24.44 20.30
C ALA A 136 -14.61 23.31 19.26
N LYS A 137 -13.88 23.58 18.17
CA LYS A 137 -13.56 22.58 17.14
C LYS A 137 -12.75 21.41 17.73
N LEU A 138 -11.69 21.69 18.48
CA LEU A 138 -10.87 20.64 19.13
C LEU A 138 -11.67 19.79 20.12
N ARG A 139 -12.57 20.40 20.90
CA ARG A 139 -13.43 19.68 21.85
C ARG A 139 -14.41 18.71 21.15
N ALA A 140 -14.82 19.01 19.92
CA ALA A 140 -15.70 18.13 19.15
C ALA A 140 -14.97 16.89 18.60
N GLU A 141 -13.66 16.96 18.42
CA GLU A 141 -12.83 15.88 17.85
C GLU A 141 -12.36 14.86 18.92
N ILE A 142 -12.37 15.22 20.21
CA ILE A 142 -12.01 14.34 21.33
C ILE A 142 -13.28 13.94 22.10
N PRO A 143 -13.76 12.68 22.02
CA PRO A 143 -14.88 12.21 22.82
C PRO A 143 -14.54 12.31 24.31
N MET A 144 -15.47 12.81 25.13
CA MET A 144 -15.29 12.77 26.58
C MET A 144 -15.19 11.31 27.02
N GLU A 145 -14.10 10.94 27.69
CA GLU A 145 -14.08 9.70 28.46
C GLU A 145 -15.20 9.79 29.51
N PRO A 146 -16.01 8.72 29.68
CA PRO A 146 -17.00 8.72 30.74
C PRO A 146 -16.26 8.84 32.07
N ASN A 147 -16.61 9.85 32.85
CA ASN A 147 -16.20 9.93 34.25
C ASN A 147 -16.73 8.68 34.95
N ASN A 148 -15.86 7.71 35.20
CA ASN A 148 -16.10 6.70 36.23
C ASN A 148 -15.85 7.39 37.57
N GLU A 149 -16.76 8.28 37.95
CA GLU A 149 -16.99 8.58 39.36
C GLU A 149 -17.81 7.39 39.87
N ASP A 150 -17.10 6.32 40.25
CA ASP A 150 -17.66 5.31 41.15
C ASP A 150 -17.95 6.03 42.48
N ASP A 151 -19.17 6.54 42.59
CA ASP A 151 -19.84 6.83 43.85
C ASP A 151 -19.83 5.55 44.68
N SER A 152 -18.77 5.37 45.45
CA SER A 152 -18.69 4.43 46.54
C SER A 152 -19.29 5.11 47.77
N ASP A 153 -20.61 5.28 47.73
CA ASP A 153 -21.41 5.56 48.92
C ASP A 153 -21.73 4.24 49.64
N GLU A 154 -21.21 4.17 50.87
CA GLU A 154 -21.70 3.47 52.07
C GLU A 154 -21.52 1.94 52.22
#